data_AF-A0A920LDC5-F1
#
_entry.id   AF-A0A920LDC5-F1
#
_cell.length_a   1.000
_cell.length_b   1.000
_cell.length_c   1.000
_cell.angle_alpha   90.00
_cell.angle_beta   90.00
_cell.angle_gamma   90.00
#
_symmetry.space_group_name_H-M   'P 1'
#
loop_
_entity.id
_entity.type
_entity.pdbx_description
1 polymer ?
#
loop_
_entity_poly.entity_id
_entity_poly.type
_entity_poly.pdbx_seq_one_letter_code
_entity_poly.pdbx_strand_id
1 'polypeptide(L)'
;MKKLFTLLALTITFSMNAQMSDYSEGTSATGSNAVAMGKSTTASGSRSTAMGGDSTASGDFSVAMGRGTTASGTNSTAMGSGTIASGNNSSAMGYYTTASGHKTTAMGANTTASDYASLVIGQFNSSGSSVTNNATSFNTANTAFVIGNGTDSSNKSDAFKVMFNGDTTVSNDLTVSGDVVISSDARLKSNIVSLGSTLPKLLQIDGKSYEMKGKQKIGVLAQEIKEVFPELVSEDDNEMLSVNYQGLVPVLINALKEQDAKMKEQEKKINRLEKILLKLNENYED
;
A
#
# COMPACT_ATOMS: atom_id res chain seq x y z
N MET A 1 11.32 12.93 -75.68
CA MET A 1 11.16 11.94 -74.59
C MET A 1 11.81 12.36 -73.25
N LYS A 2 12.99 13.00 -73.20
CA LYS A 2 13.63 13.40 -71.92
C LYS A 2 12.84 14.43 -71.08
N LYS A 3 12.13 15.38 -71.70
CA LYS A 3 11.33 16.39 -70.96
C LYS A 3 10.04 15.85 -70.31
N LEU A 4 9.51 14.73 -70.81
CA LEU A 4 8.28 14.13 -70.29
C LEU A 4 8.52 13.34 -68.99
N PHE A 5 9.70 12.72 -68.85
CA PHE A 5 10.10 12.01 -67.63
C PHE A 5 10.46 12.96 -66.48
N THR A 6 11.01 14.14 -66.77
CA THR A 6 11.32 15.14 -65.71
C THR A 6 10.04 15.73 -65.12
N LEU A 7 8.99 15.91 -65.93
CA LEU A 7 7.70 16.42 -65.45
C LEU A 7 6.96 15.37 -64.60
N LEU A 8 7.05 14.08 -64.96
CA LEU A 8 6.45 12.99 -64.19
C LEU A 8 7.18 12.75 -62.85
N ALA A 9 8.51 12.89 -62.82
CA ALA A 9 9.27 12.82 -61.57
C ALA A 9 8.97 14.00 -60.64
N LEU A 10 8.82 15.21 -61.21
CA LEU A 10 8.49 16.42 -60.44
C LEU A 10 7.05 16.39 -59.90
N THR A 11 6.08 15.85 -60.67
CA THR A 11 4.71 15.66 -60.18
C THR A 11 4.61 14.55 -59.14
N ILE A 12 5.40 13.47 -59.24
CA ILE A 12 5.43 12.41 -58.21
C ILE A 12 6.03 12.94 -56.90
N THR A 13 7.13 13.72 -56.96
CA THR A 13 7.69 14.35 -55.75
C THR A 13 6.78 15.42 -55.13
N PHE A 14 5.97 16.14 -55.92
CA PHE A 14 4.98 17.07 -55.39
C PHE A 14 3.72 16.35 -54.84
N SER A 15 3.31 15.22 -55.43
CA SER A 15 2.16 14.44 -54.93
C SER A 15 2.45 13.66 -53.65
N MET A 16 3.72 13.45 -53.29
CA MET A 16 4.09 12.89 -51.98
C MET A 16 4.01 13.93 -50.85
N ASN A 17 3.70 15.19 -51.15
CA ASN A 17 3.63 16.28 -50.18
C ASN A 17 2.20 16.69 -49.74
N ALA A 18 1.14 15.95 -50.13
CA ALA A 18 -0.25 16.36 -49.80
C ALA A 18 -1.27 15.21 -49.63
N GLN A 19 -0.81 13.98 -49.38
CA GLN A 19 -1.67 12.88 -48.91
C GLN A 19 -1.30 12.40 -47.50
N MET A 20 -0.80 13.32 -46.67
CA MET A 20 -1.15 13.29 -45.25
C MET A 20 -2.57 13.84 -45.19
N SER A 21 -3.56 12.96 -45.17
CA SER A 21 -4.93 13.31 -44.82
C SER A 21 -4.92 14.20 -43.58
N ASP A 22 -5.71 15.26 -43.63
CA ASP A 22 -5.92 16.30 -42.64
C ASP A 22 -6.22 15.76 -41.21
N TYR A 23 -5.21 15.21 -40.55
CA TYR A 23 -5.22 14.82 -39.13
C TYR A 23 -4.67 15.95 -38.24
N SER A 24 -4.41 17.13 -38.82
CA SER A 24 -3.82 18.28 -38.11
C SER A 24 -4.85 19.25 -37.53
N GLU A 25 -6.15 18.97 -37.66
CA GLU A 25 -7.18 19.73 -36.94
C GLU A 25 -6.81 19.77 -35.45
N GLY A 26 -6.39 20.96 -34.99
CA GLY A 26 -6.04 21.22 -33.59
C GLY A 26 -4.65 20.79 -33.12
N THR A 27 -3.68 20.48 -34.00
CA THR A 27 -2.28 20.25 -33.59
C THR A 27 -1.55 21.58 -33.33
N SER A 28 -0.95 21.76 -32.16
CA SER A 28 -0.33 23.00 -31.71
C SER A 28 0.96 22.75 -30.92
N ALA A 29 2.12 23.09 -31.47
CA ALA A 29 3.41 23.06 -30.77
C ALA A 29 3.91 24.50 -30.54
N THR A 30 3.50 25.10 -29.42
CA THR A 30 3.82 26.51 -29.10
C THR A 30 5.02 26.67 -28.17
N GLY A 31 5.44 25.60 -27.48
CA GLY A 31 6.62 25.62 -26.62
C GLY A 31 7.93 25.63 -27.42
N SER A 32 8.98 26.26 -26.88
CA SER A 32 10.32 26.21 -27.51
C SER A 32 10.80 24.77 -27.61
N ASN A 33 11.20 24.32 -28.81
CA ASN A 33 11.62 22.93 -29.09
C ASN A 33 10.54 21.88 -28.77
N ALA A 34 9.25 22.25 -28.77
CA ALA A 34 8.16 21.32 -28.54
C ALA A 34 7.85 20.46 -29.78
N VAL A 35 7.28 19.28 -29.55
CA VAL A 35 6.83 18.35 -30.60
C VAL A 35 5.36 18.02 -30.37
N ALA A 36 4.49 18.30 -31.35
CA ALA A 36 3.09 17.90 -31.34
C ALA A 36 2.77 17.02 -32.56
N MET A 37 2.22 15.82 -32.36
CA MET A 37 1.90 14.87 -33.43
C MET A 37 0.54 14.18 -33.20
N GLY A 38 -0.39 14.37 -34.13
CA GLY A 38 -1.73 13.78 -34.12
C GLY A 38 -2.85 14.79 -33.92
N LYS A 39 -4.10 14.34 -34.08
CA LYS A 39 -5.31 15.18 -34.00
C LYS A 39 -5.48 15.84 -32.64
N SER A 40 -5.80 17.14 -32.60
CA SER A 40 -6.07 17.90 -31.36
C SER A 40 -4.95 17.83 -30.31
N THR A 41 -3.69 17.79 -30.73
CA THR A 41 -2.54 17.68 -29.80
C THR A 41 -1.95 19.04 -29.46
N THR A 42 -1.64 19.28 -28.19
CA THR A 42 -1.06 20.55 -27.73
C THR A 42 0.23 20.32 -26.96
N ALA A 43 1.37 20.77 -27.49
CA ALA A 43 2.66 20.81 -26.81
C ALA A 43 3.06 22.27 -26.55
N SER A 44 2.69 22.81 -25.38
CA SER A 44 2.89 24.23 -25.03
C SER A 44 4.03 24.49 -24.04
N GLY A 45 4.49 23.47 -23.31
CA GLY A 45 5.66 23.57 -22.45
C GLY A 45 6.98 23.61 -23.23
N SER A 46 8.02 24.23 -22.68
CA SER A 46 9.36 24.20 -23.28
C SER A 46 9.89 22.77 -23.36
N ARG A 47 10.39 22.35 -24.51
CA ARG A 47 10.89 20.98 -24.79
C ARG A 47 9.87 19.88 -24.48
N SER A 48 8.57 20.20 -24.55
CA SER A 48 7.51 19.22 -24.31
C SER A 48 7.21 18.38 -25.56
N THR A 49 6.64 17.20 -25.37
CA THR A 49 6.23 16.30 -26.46
C THR A 49 4.81 15.83 -26.24
N ALA A 50 3.89 16.14 -27.17
CA ALA A 50 2.53 15.62 -27.22
C ALA A 50 2.36 14.74 -28.46
N MET A 51 1.99 13.47 -28.29
CA MET A 51 1.80 12.53 -29.39
C MET A 51 0.56 11.67 -29.18
N GLY A 52 -0.30 11.52 -30.20
CA GLY A 52 -1.56 10.77 -30.12
C GLY A 52 -2.76 11.67 -29.84
N GLY A 53 -3.95 11.25 -30.28
CA GLY A 53 -5.13 12.14 -30.34
C GLY A 53 -5.53 12.77 -28.99
N ASP A 54 -5.85 14.06 -28.99
CA ASP A 54 -6.31 14.80 -27.80
C ASP A 54 -5.26 14.83 -26.65
N SER A 55 -3.97 14.72 -26.96
CA SER A 55 -2.88 14.79 -25.95
C SER A 55 -2.42 16.21 -25.68
N THR A 56 -2.12 16.53 -24.42
CA THR A 56 -1.65 17.85 -23.97
C THR A 56 -0.39 17.74 -23.12
N ALA A 57 0.73 18.29 -23.58
CA ALA A 57 1.98 18.42 -22.86
C ALA A 57 2.27 19.92 -22.57
N SER A 58 1.75 20.41 -21.45
CA SER A 58 1.81 21.84 -21.07
C SER A 58 2.88 22.18 -20.03
N GLY A 59 3.42 21.18 -19.32
CA GLY A 59 4.57 21.38 -18.44
C GLY A 59 5.89 21.45 -19.21
N ASP A 60 6.86 22.20 -18.69
CA ASP A 60 8.21 22.20 -19.25
C ASP A 60 8.82 20.80 -19.15
N PHE A 61 9.51 20.36 -20.20
CA PHE A 61 10.07 19.00 -20.35
C PHE A 61 9.04 17.87 -20.22
N SER A 62 7.74 18.16 -20.35
CA SER A 62 6.71 17.15 -20.16
C SER A 62 6.48 16.30 -21.41
N VAL A 63 6.02 15.06 -21.21
CA VAL A 63 5.72 14.11 -22.29
C VAL A 63 4.31 13.59 -22.12
N ALA A 64 3.42 13.85 -23.08
CA ALA A 64 2.09 13.29 -23.18
C ALA A 64 2.00 12.38 -24.42
N MET A 65 1.76 11.09 -24.23
CA MET A 65 1.76 10.09 -25.31
C MET A 65 0.56 9.16 -25.24
N GLY A 66 -0.26 9.14 -26.29
CA GLY A 66 -1.46 8.32 -26.44
C GLY A 66 -2.74 9.16 -26.51
N ARG A 67 -3.90 8.57 -26.23
CA ARG A 67 -5.20 9.23 -26.43
C ARG A 67 -5.69 9.96 -25.19
N GLY A 68 -5.98 11.26 -25.28
CA GLY A 68 -6.55 12.02 -24.17
C GLY A 68 -5.63 12.11 -22.96
N THR A 69 -4.31 12.15 -23.17
CA THR A 69 -3.31 12.21 -22.09
C THR A 69 -2.95 13.66 -21.76
N THR A 70 -2.68 13.97 -20.50
CA THR A 70 -2.30 15.32 -20.05
C THR A 70 -1.07 15.28 -19.16
N ALA A 71 0.03 15.91 -19.60
CA ALA A 71 1.26 16.08 -18.82
C ALA A 71 1.48 17.57 -18.55
N SER A 72 0.98 18.05 -17.40
CA SER A 72 0.99 19.47 -17.02
C SER A 72 2.01 19.84 -15.94
N GLY A 73 2.56 18.86 -15.22
CA GLY A 73 3.68 19.08 -14.31
C GLY A 73 5.01 19.30 -15.06
N THR A 74 5.92 20.06 -14.46
CA THR A 74 7.29 20.17 -14.98
C THR A 74 7.97 18.80 -14.91
N ASN A 75 8.66 18.38 -15.97
CA ASN A 75 9.27 17.05 -16.11
C ASN A 75 8.27 15.90 -15.92
N SER A 76 6.96 16.10 -16.14
CA SER A 76 5.97 15.04 -15.98
C SER A 76 5.82 14.17 -17.24
N THR A 77 5.40 12.93 -17.06
CA THR A 77 5.16 11.98 -18.16
C THR A 77 3.77 11.37 -18.02
N ALA A 78 2.91 11.52 -19.03
CA ALA A 78 1.61 10.89 -19.13
C ALA A 78 1.58 9.98 -20.37
N MET A 79 1.40 8.67 -20.20
CA MET A 79 1.44 7.71 -21.30
C MET A 79 0.28 6.70 -21.25
N GLY A 80 -0.46 6.55 -22.35
CA GLY A 80 -1.54 5.57 -22.49
C GLY A 80 -2.86 6.21 -22.94
N SER A 81 -3.95 5.95 -22.23
CA SER A 81 -5.27 6.51 -22.57
C SER A 81 -5.92 7.16 -21.35
N GLY A 82 -6.22 8.45 -21.44
CA GLY A 82 -6.88 9.21 -20.36
C GLY A 82 -5.98 9.45 -19.15
N THR A 83 -4.66 9.34 -19.27
CA THR A 83 -3.72 9.50 -18.14
C THR A 83 -3.39 10.96 -17.87
N ILE A 84 -3.24 11.33 -16.59
CA ILE A 84 -2.96 12.70 -16.15
C ILE A 84 -1.72 12.72 -15.24
N ALA A 85 -0.66 13.42 -15.64
CA ALA A 85 0.53 13.66 -14.84
C ALA A 85 0.66 15.16 -14.54
N SER A 86 0.05 15.60 -13.44
CA SER A 86 -0.03 17.01 -13.04
C SER A 86 0.95 17.42 -11.95
N GLY A 87 1.52 16.47 -11.21
CA GLY A 87 2.60 16.74 -10.27
C GLY A 87 3.94 17.00 -10.97
N ASN A 88 4.77 17.88 -10.41
CA ASN A 88 6.15 18.04 -10.89
C ASN A 88 6.94 16.73 -10.72
N ASN A 89 7.70 16.36 -11.75
CA ASN A 89 8.43 15.10 -11.85
C ASN A 89 7.53 13.85 -11.71
N SER A 90 6.22 13.95 -12.00
CA SER A 90 5.32 12.81 -11.88
C SER A 90 5.24 11.95 -13.14
N SER A 91 4.87 10.69 -13.00
CA SER A 91 4.66 9.75 -14.12
C SER A 91 3.31 9.04 -14.00
N ALA A 92 2.42 9.19 -14.98
CA ALA A 92 1.15 8.48 -15.08
C ALA A 92 1.17 7.58 -16.32
N MET A 93 1.05 6.26 -16.15
CA MET A 93 1.13 5.30 -17.25
C MET A 93 -0.01 4.27 -17.22
N GLY A 94 -0.70 4.05 -18.35
CA GLY A 94 -1.77 3.06 -18.49
C GLY A 94 -3.12 3.63 -18.91
N TYR A 95 -4.20 3.22 -18.24
CA TYR A 95 -5.58 3.60 -18.58
C TYR A 95 -6.21 4.39 -17.44
N TYR A 96 -6.56 5.65 -17.67
CA TYR A 96 -7.14 6.56 -16.67
C TYR A 96 -6.35 6.65 -15.35
N THR A 97 -5.01 6.66 -15.43
CA THR A 97 -4.16 6.85 -14.25
C THR A 97 -3.89 8.33 -13.98
N THR A 98 -3.76 8.71 -12.72
CA THR A 98 -3.50 10.10 -12.31
C THR A 98 -2.31 10.18 -11.35
N ALA A 99 -1.27 10.93 -11.70
CA ALA A 99 -0.11 11.20 -10.85
C ALA A 99 -0.06 12.71 -10.52
N SER A 100 -0.71 13.09 -9.42
CA SER A 100 -0.95 14.47 -9.02
C SER A 100 0.00 14.98 -7.93
N GLY A 101 0.59 14.09 -7.13
CA GLY A 101 1.66 14.46 -6.20
C GLY A 101 2.99 14.72 -6.91
N HIS A 102 3.86 15.54 -6.34
CA HIS A 102 5.22 15.72 -6.84
C HIS A 102 6.02 14.41 -6.71
N LYS A 103 6.85 14.12 -7.72
CA LYS A 103 7.72 12.93 -7.80
C LYS A 103 6.97 11.60 -7.73
N THR A 104 5.69 11.58 -8.07
CA THR A 104 4.85 10.38 -7.99
C THR A 104 4.94 9.50 -9.22
N THR A 105 4.55 8.24 -9.07
CA THR A 105 4.29 7.35 -10.20
C THR A 105 2.95 6.64 -10.01
N ALA A 106 2.03 6.75 -10.97
CA ALA A 106 0.77 6.00 -11.03
C ALA A 106 0.78 5.11 -12.27
N MET A 107 0.64 3.80 -12.10
CA MET A 107 0.64 2.81 -13.19
C MET A 107 -0.58 1.88 -13.12
N GLY A 108 -1.05 1.40 -14.27
CA GLY A 108 -2.11 0.39 -14.36
C GLY A 108 -3.42 0.95 -14.88
N ALA A 109 -4.54 0.66 -14.22
CA ALA A 109 -5.86 1.09 -14.67
C ALA A 109 -6.65 1.78 -13.55
N ASN A 110 -7.07 3.03 -13.77
CA ASN A 110 -7.83 3.82 -12.80
C ASN A 110 -7.11 3.95 -11.44
N THR A 111 -5.78 4.12 -11.47
CA THR A 111 -4.98 4.34 -10.27
C THR A 111 -4.64 5.82 -10.09
N THR A 112 -4.59 6.29 -8.84
CA THR A 112 -4.25 7.66 -8.50
C THR A 112 -3.15 7.70 -7.44
N ALA A 113 -2.09 8.47 -7.69
CA ALA A 113 -0.99 8.77 -6.77
C ALA A 113 -0.96 10.27 -6.45
N SER A 114 -1.45 10.64 -5.26
CA SER A 114 -1.60 12.04 -4.83
C SER A 114 -0.57 12.51 -3.81
N ASP A 115 0.05 11.58 -3.06
CA ASP A 115 1.03 11.92 -2.03
C ASP A 115 2.43 12.14 -2.62
N TYR A 116 3.21 13.05 -2.04
CA TYR A 116 4.60 13.30 -2.44
C TYR A 116 5.42 12.01 -2.50
N ALA A 117 6.10 11.79 -3.63
CA ALA A 117 7.00 10.67 -3.90
C ALA A 117 6.36 9.25 -3.81
N SER A 118 5.02 9.16 -3.88
CA SER A 118 4.31 7.88 -3.84
C SER A 118 4.39 7.08 -5.15
N LEU A 119 4.40 5.75 -5.03
CA LEU A 119 4.24 4.81 -6.13
C LEU A 119 2.91 4.05 -5.98
N VAL A 120 2.05 4.12 -6.99
CA VAL A 120 0.77 3.41 -7.02
C VAL A 120 0.67 2.57 -8.29
N ILE A 121 0.40 1.28 -8.13
CA ILE A 121 0.23 0.34 -9.24
C ILE A 121 -1.08 -0.47 -9.11
N GLY A 122 -1.43 -1.25 -10.12
CA GLY A 122 -2.59 -2.15 -10.10
C GLY A 122 -3.85 -1.49 -10.66
N GLN A 123 -4.99 -1.64 -9.98
CA GLN A 123 -6.24 -1.03 -10.39
C GLN A 123 -7.09 -0.51 -9.22
N PHE A 124 -7.77 0.62 -9.44
CA PHE A 124 -8.75 1.18 -8.49
C PHE A 124 -8.26 1.21 -7.02
N ASN A 125 -7.08 1.80 -6.78
CA ASN A 125 -6.55 1.95 -5.42
C ASN A 125 -7.44 2.86 -4.56
N SER A 126 -7.50 2.56 -3.27
CA SER A 126 -8.18 3.39 -2.27
C SER A 126 -7.20 4.37 -1.65
N SER A 127 -6.12 3.89 -1.04
CA SER A 127 -5.10 4.71 -0.38
C SER A 127 -4.23 5.46 -1.39
N GLY A 128 -3.78 6.67 -1.03
CA GLY A 128 -3.01 7.54 -1.92
C GLY A 128 -3.80 8.13 -3.09
N SER A 129 -5.10 7.81 -3.21
CA SER A 129 -5.97 8.38 -4.25
C SER A 129 -6.35 9.85 -3.98
N SER A 130 -6.27 10.28 -2.72
CA SER A 130 -6.24 11.67 -2.27
C SER A 130 -4.94 11.93 -1.52
N VAL A 131 -4.62 13.20 -1.29
CA VAL A 131 -3.47 13.58 -0.47
C VAL A 131 -3.75 13.15 0.97
N THR A 132 -2.99 12.19 1.47
CA THR A 132 -3.06 11.73 2.85
C THR A 132 -2.48 12.79 3.79
N ASN A 133 -1.34 13.40 3.44
CA ASN A 133 -0.78 14.49 4.24
C ASN A 133 -0.19 15.63 3.41
N ASN A 134 0.71 15.33 2.46
CA ASN A 134 1.38 16.37 1.67
C ASN A 134 1.69 15.92 0.24
N ALA A 135 1.24 16.68 -0.75
CA ALA A 135 1.48 16.40 -2.17
C ALA A 135 2.85 16.88 -2.68
N THR A 136 3.53 17.79 -1.98
CA THR A 136 4.66 18.57 -2.52
C THR A 136 5.96 18.43 -1.74
N SER A 137 5.91 17.90 -0.51
CA SER A 137 7.04 17.71 0.38
C SER A 137 6.96 16.38 1.13
N PHE A 138 8.12 15.87 1.56
CA PHE A 138 8.20 14.63 2.31
C PHE A 138 7.47 14.74 3.66
N ASN A 139 6.66 13.72 3.98
CA ASN A 139 6.04 13.53 5.28
C ASN A 139 5.94 12.04 5.57
N THR A 140 6.26 11.61 6.79
CA THR A 140 6.21 10.18 7.17
C THR A 140 4.79 9.61 7.20
N ALA A 141 3.78 10.46 7.35
CA ALA A 141 2.37 10.09 7.27
C ALA A 141 1.85 9.98 5.82
N ASN A 142 2.66 10.29 4.81
CA ASN A 142 2.27 10.04 3.42
C ASN A 142 2.28 8.54 3.10
N THR A 143 1.43 8.17 2.16
CA THR A 143 1.49 6.86 1.50
C THR A 143 2.74 6.79 0.63
N ALA A 144 3.55 5.75 0.78
CA ALA A 144 4.78 5.54 0.00
C ALA A 144 4.54 4.61 -1.20
N PHE A 145 3.88 3.48 -0.98
CA PHE A 145 3.65 2.47 -2.01
C PHE A 145 2.29 1.79 -1.87
N VAL A 146 1.56 1.63 -2.97
CA VAL A 146 0.26 0.95 -3.01
C VAL A 146 0.14 0.03 -4.21
N ILE A 147 -0.41 -1.15 -3.99
CA ILE A 147 -0.92 -2.04 -5.04
C ILE A 147 -2.45 -2.06 -4.93
N GLY A 148 -3.13 -1.33 -5.81
CA GLY A 148 -4.59 -1.32 -5.92
C GLY A 148 -5.11 -2.62 -6.50
N ASN A 149 -6.18 -3.16 -5.92
CA ASN A 149 -6.88 -4.34 -6.41
C ASN A 149 -8.41 -4.17 -6.41
N GLY A 150 -8.90 -2.92 -6.42
CA GLY A 150 -10.32 -2.63 -6.48
C GLY A 150 -10.95 -3.10 -7.79
N THR A 151 -12.24 -3.41 -7.78
CA THR A 151 -12.92 -3.97 -8.97
C THR A 151 -13.50 -2.88 -9.88
N ASP A 152 -13.84 -1.73 -9.31
CA ASP A 152 -14.42 -0.59 -10.00
C ASP A 152 -14.30 0.69 -9.15
N SER A 153 -14.84 1.81 -9.64
CA SER A 153 -14.75 3.12 -8.97
C SER A 153 -15.48 3.21 -7.63
N SER A 154 -16.47 2.36 -7.41
CA SER A 154 -17.26 2.28 -6.16
C SER A 154 -16.65 1.28 -5.18
N ASN A 155 -15.92 0.30 -5.69
CA ASN A 155 -15.29 -0.78 -4.92
C ASN A 155 -13.76 -0.68 -5.00
N LYS A 156 -13.22 0.45 -4.54
CA LYS A 156 -11.78 0.68 -4.46
C LYS A 156 -11.17 -0.09 -3.30
N SER A 157 -10.01 -0.69 -3.52
CA SER A 157 -9.28 -1.42 -2.48
C SER A 157 -7.80 -1.51 -2.77
N ASP A 158 -7.02 -1.79 -1.72
CA ASP A 158 -5.58 -1.99 -1.81
C ASP A 158 -5.26 -3.42 -1.37
N ALA A 159 -4.45 -4.14 -2.14
CA ALA A 159 -3.89 -5.44 -1.74
C ALA A 159 -2.73 -5.27 -0.75
N PHE A 160 -1.94 -4.21 -0.95
CA PHE A 160 -0.71 -3.92 -0.23
C PHE A 160 -0.51 -2.41 -0.11
N LYS A 161 -0.15 -1.93 1.09
CA LYS A 161 0.10 -0.52 1.38
C LYS A 161 1.35 -0.38 2.25
N VAL A 162 2.21 0.57 1.90
CA VAL A 162 3.37 0.99 2.71
C VAL A 162 3.31 2.50 2.90
N MET A 163 3.53 2.94 4.13
CA MET A 163 3.61 4.34 4.54
C MET A 163 5.07 4.76 4.67
N PHE A 164 5.38 6.06 4.55
CA PHE A 164 6.76 6.55 4.69
C PHE A 164 7.32 6.44 6.12
N ASN A 165 6.47 6.22 7.13
CA ASN A 165 6.88 5.91 8.50
C ASN A 165 7.36 4.44 8.67
N GLY A 166 7.20 3.59 7.64
CA GLY A 166 7.59 2.18 7.65
C GLY A 166 6.44 1.20 7.90
N ASP A 167 5.24 1.68 8.23
CA ASP A 167 4.08 0.82 8.45
C ASP A 167 3.65 0.15 7.14
N THR A 168 3.34 -1.14 7.22
CA THR A 168 2.93 -1.95 6.07
C THR A 168 1.64 -2.70 6.39
N THR A 169 0.68 -2.68 5.47
CA THR A 169 -0.61 -3.35 5.60
C THR A 169 -0.83 -4.32 4.44
N VAL A 170 -1.25 -5.56 4.77
CA VAL A 170 -1.71 -6.58 3.83
C VAL A 170 -3.20 -6.81 4.09
N SER A 171 -4.06 -6.59 3.10
CA SER A 171 -5.52 -6.58 3.29
C SER A 171 -6.17 -7.97 3.35
N ASN A 172 -5.39 -9.02 3.11
CA ASN A 172 -5.85 -10.40 3.14
C ASN A 172 -4.79 -11.31 3.77
N ASP A 173 -4.80 -12.61 3.45
CA ASP A 173 -3.84 -13.56 4.02
C ASP A 173 -2.39 -13.26 3.57
N LEU A 174 -1.44 -13.32 4.50
CA LEU A 174 0.01 -13.33 4.24
C LEU A 174 0.56 -14.73 4.48
N THR A 175 1.09 -15.36 3.43
CA THR A 175 1.79 -16.65 3.54
C THR A 175 3.29 -16.42 3.54
N VAL A 176 3.98 -16.94 4.56
CA VAL A 176 5.45 -16.89 4.67
C VAL A 176 5.97 -18.32 4.61
N SER A 177 6.75 -18.65 3.57
CA SER A 177 7.29 -20.01 3.38
C SER A 177 8.50 -20.33 4.26
N GLY A 178 9.09 -19.31 4.90
CA GLY A 178 10.19 -19.43 5.85
C GLY A 178 9.85 -18.79 7.18
N ASP A 179 10.88 -18.29 7.88
CA ASP A 179 10.72 -17.72 9.20
C ASP A 179 10.34 -16.23 9.18
N VAL A 180 9.57 -15.81 10.18
CA VAL A 180 9.36 -14.40 10.52
C VAL A 180 10.35 -14.02 11.63
N VAL A 181 11.40 -13.28 11.28
CA VAL A 181 12.44 -12.83 12.21
C VAL A 181 12.21 -11.39 12.62
N ILE A 182 12.23 -11.12 13.93
CA ILE A 182 11.88 -9.81 14.48
C ILE A 182 13.02 -9.32 15.37
N SER A 183 13.53 -8.14 15.06
CA SER A 183 14.65 -7.54 15.80
C SER A 183 14.23 -7.26 17.25
N SER A 184 14.90 -7.91 18.19
CA SER A 184 14.54 -7.88 19.63
C SER A 184 15.74 -7.55 20.52
N ASP A 185 16.81 -7.00 19.93
CA ASP A 185 18.06 -6.63 20.60
C ASP A 185 17.80 -5.59 21.72
N ALA A 186 18.52 -5.72 22.84
CA ALA A 186 18.38 -4.81 23.98
C ALA A 186 18.70 -3.34 23.63
N ARG A 187 19.54 -3.09 22.62
CA ARG A 187 19.88 -1.74 22.13
C ARG A 187 18.70 -1.03 21.46
N LEU A 188 17.68 -1.77 21.04
CA LEU A 188 16.45 -1.23 20.46
C LEU A 188 15.40 -0.92 21.52
N LYS A 189 15.68 -1.19 22.80
CA LYS A 189 14.72 -1.15 23.90
C LYS A 189 15.19 -0.18 24.98
N SER A 190 14.24 0.44 25.65
CA SER A 190 14.47 1.28 26.83
C SER A 190 13.42 0.94 27.90
N ASN A 191 13.68 1.30 29.16
CA ASN A 191 12.76 1.09 30.29
C ASN A 191 12.26 -0.36 30.42
N ILE A 192 13.16 -1.34 30.29
CA ILE A 192 12.83 -2.76 30.33
C ILE A 192 12.43 -3.17 31.75
N VAL A 193 11.15 -3.50 31.95
CA VAL A 193 10.58 -3.98 33.22
C VAL A 193 9.97 -5.38 33.06
N SER A 194 9.96 -6.15 34.14
CA SER A 194 9.29 -7.47 34.14
C SER A 194 7.78 -7.32 34.15
N LEU A 195 7.06 -8.16 33.41
CA LEU A 195 5.59 -8.10 33.32
C LEU A 195 4.86 -8.48 34.62
N GLY A 196 5.54 -9.05 35.61
CA GLY A 196 4.91 -9.52 36.84
C GLY A 196 3.95 -10.68 36.61
N SER A 197 2.85 -10.73 37.39
CA SER A 197 1.82 -11.75 37.28
C SER A 197 0.88 -11.45 36.11
N THR A 198 0.87 -12.33 35.11
CA THR A 198 0.06 -12.23 33.90
C THR A 198 -1.08 -13.25 33.87
N LEU A 199 -0.98 -14.36 34.62
CA LEU A 199 -1.98 -15.42 34.61
C LEU A 199 -3.40 -14.94 34.95
N PRO A 200 -3.65 -14.12 35.99
CA PRO A 200 -5.01 -13.68 36.33
C PRO A 200 -5.67 -12.82 35.24
N LYS A 201 -4.87 -12.07 34.47
CA LYS A 201 -5.34 -11.28 33.34
C LYS A 201 -5.62 -12.16 32.14
N LEU A 202 -4.72 -13.11 31.85
CA LEU A 202 -4.87 -14.04 30.74
C LEU A 202 -6.13 -14.91 30.89
N LEU A 203 -6.47 -15.32 32.12
CA LEU A 203 -7.67 -16.11 32.41
C LEU A 203 -8.99 -15.34 32.17
N GLN A 204 -8.95 -14.03 31.94
CA GLN A 204 -10.12 -13.24 31.57
C GLN A 204 -10.35 -13.21 30.05
N ILE A 205 -9.38 -13.67 29.26
CA ILE A 205 -9.48 -13.74 27.80
C ILE A 205 -10.07 -15.08 27.40
N ASP A 206 -11.01 -15.08 26.47
CA ASP A 206 -11.64 -16.28 25.94
C ASP A 206 -11.29 -16.50 24.46
N GLY A 207 -10.93 -17.73 24.12
CA GLY A 207 -10.65 -18.12 22.74
C GLY A 207 -11.96 -18.29 21.97
N LYS A 208 -12.10 -17.57 20.85
CA LYS A 208 -13.33 -17.60 20.04
C LYS A 208 -13.12 -18.37 18.74
N SER A 209 -14.14 -19.11 18.32
CA SER A 209 -14.32 -19.54 16.93
C SER A 209 -15.27 -18.56 16.24
N TYR A 210 -14.93 -18.12 15.04
CA TYR A 210 -15.75 -17.18 14.28
C TYR A 210 -15.59 -17.37 12.77
N GLU A 211 -16.54 -16.85 12.00
CA GLU A 211 -16.47 -16.83 10.54
C GLU A 211 -15.93 -15.48 10.05
N MET A 212 -14.98 -15.52 9.11
CA MET A 212 -14.45 -14.32 8.46
C MET A 212 -14.27 -14.61 6.96
N LYS A 213 -14.91 -13.78 6.11
CA LYS A 213 -14.89 -13.94 4.65
C LYS A 213 -15.22 -15.37 4.19
N GLY A 214 -16.23 -16.01 4.80
CA GLY A 214 -16.68 -17.37 4.44
C GLY A 214 -15.79 -18.51 4.97
N LYS A 215 -14.81 -18.22 5.83
CA LYS A 215 -13.92 -19.23 6.42
C LYS A 215 -14.03 -19.24 7.94
N GLN A 216 -14.08 -20.43 8.53
CA GLN A 216 -13.96 -20.60 9.98
C GLN A 216 -12.53 -20.28 10.42
N LYS A 217 -12.41 -19.50 11.51
CA LYS A 217 -11.17 -19.03 12.11
C LYS A 217 -11.26 -19.17 13.63
N ILE A 218 -10.11 -19.26 14.28
CA ILE A 218 -9.98 -19.23 15.73
C ILE A 218 -9.08 -18.05 16.10
N GLY A 219 -9.42 -17.34 17.16
CA GLY A 219 -8.62 -16.22 17.65
C GLY A 219 -9.21 -15.61 18.91
N VAL A 220 -8.90 -14.35 19.14
CA VAL A 220 -9.39 -13.54 20.26
C VAL A 220 -10.11 -12.29 19.74
N LEU A 221 -11.00 -11.73 20.53
CA LEU A 221 -11.58 -10.41 20.25
C LEU A 221 -10.63 -9.32 20.74
N ALA A 222 -10.30 -8.37 19.86
CA ALA A 222 -9.38 -7.29 20.20
C ALA A 222 -9.89 -6.43 21.37
N GLN A 223 -11.22 -6.31 21.51
CA GLN A 223 -11.88 -5.61 22.61
C GLN A 223 -11.57 -6.27 23.96
N GLU A 224 -11.67 -7.60 24.03
CA GLU A 224 -11.36 -8.35 25.26
C GLU A 224 -9.87 -8.21 25.61
N ILE A 225 -8.98 -8.24 24.61
CA ILE A 225 -7.55 -8.02 24.83
C ILE A 225 -7.28 -6.59 25.33
N LYS A 226 -7.98 -5.57 24.79
CA LYS A 226 -7.77 -4.15 25.13
C LYS A 226 -8.04 -3.87 26.61
N GLU A 227 -8.99 -4.57 27.22
CA GLU A 227 -9.31 -4.42 28.66
C GLU A 227 -8.20 -4.93 29.59
N VAL A 228 -7.46 -5.97 29.18
CA VAL A 228 -6.45 -6.62 30.04
C VAL A 228 -5.01 -6.29 29.68
N PHE A 229 -4.73 -6.12 28.38
CA PHE A 229 -3.43 -5.83 27.76
C PHE A 229 -3.60 -4.78 26.64
N PRO A 230 -3.94 -3.53 26.98
CA PRO A 230 -4.16 -2.46 25.99
C PRO A 230 -2.95 -2.21 25.09
N GLU A 231 -1.73 -2.48 25.57
CA GLU A 231 -0.48 -2.36 24.81
C GLU A 231 -0.35 -3.34 23.65
N LEU A 232 -1.17 -4.40 23.62
CA LEU A 232 -1.21 -5.38 22.54
C LEU A 232 -2.26 -5.05 21.47
N VAL A 233 -3.00 -3.96 21.63
CA VAL A 233 -4.07 -3.58 20.71
C VAL A 233 -3.71 -2.26 20.05
N SER A 234 -3.88 -2.20 18.73
CA SER A 234 -3.74 -0.99 17.94
C SER A 234 -5.06 -0.68 17.24
N GLU A 235 -5.35 0.60 17.06
CA GLU A 235 -6.58 1.10 16.46
C GLU A 235 -6.20 1.91 15.21
N ASP A 236 -6.87 1.65 14.09
CA ASP A 236 -6.67 2.41 12.85
C ASP A 236 -7.62 3.60 12.72
N ASP A 237 -7.48 4.37 11.65
CA ASP A 237 -8.29 5.58 11.40
C ASP A 237 -9.79 5.27 11.20
N ASN A 238 -10.18 4.01 11.01
CA ASN A 238 -11.57 3.56 10.90
C ASN A 238 -12.09 2.96 12.22
N GLU A 239 -11.41 3.20 13.34
CA GLU A 239 -11.73 2.65 14.66
C GLU A 239 -11.64 1.10 14.71
N MET A 240 -10.95 0.49 13.74
CA MET A 240 -10.76 -0.95 13.70
C MET A 240 -9.61 -1.37 14.60
N LEU A 241 -9.89 -2.29 15.51
CA LEU A 241 -8.90 -2.83 16.45
C LEU A 241 -8.16 -4.03 15.86
N SER A 242 -6.85 -4.07 16.08
CA SER A 242 -5.95 -5.15 15.68
C SER A 242 -5.12 -5.62 16.88
N VAL A 243 -4.74 -6.90 16.89
CA VAL A 243 -4.02 -7.53 18.02
C VAL A 243 -2.60 -7.90 17.60
N ASN A 244 -1.62 -7.49 18.41
CA ASN A 244 -0.24 -7.96 18.33
C ASN A 244 -0.11 -9.36 18.95
N TYR A 245 -0.39 -10.39 18.16
CA TYR A 245 -0.27 -11.79 18.59
C TYR A 245 1.16 -12.18 19.02
N GLN A 246 2.19 -11.55 18.46
CA GLN A 246 3.57 -11.80 18.88
C GLN A 246 3.81 -11.35 20.33
N GLY A 247 3.22 -10.23 20.72
CA GLY A 247 3.32 -9.70 22.08
C GLY A 247 2.63 -10.56 23.14
N LEU A 248 1.72 -11.47 22.75
CA LEU A 248 1.15 -12.46 23.67
C LEU A 248 2.16 -13.53 24.11
N VAL A 249 3.22 -13.78 23.34
CA VAL A 249 4.20 -14.84 23.67
C VAL A 249 4.88 -14.60 25.02
N PRO A 250 5.46 -13.41 25.32
CA PRO A 250 5.97 -13.10 26.66
C PRO A 250 4.93 -13.19 27.78
N VAL A 251 3.68 -12.80 27.51
CA VAL A 251 2.57 -12.89 28.47
C VAL A 251 2.31 -14.36 28.85
N LEU A 252 2.26 -15.23 27.85
CA LEU A 252 2.09 -16.68 28.02
C LEU A 252 3.27 -17.31 28.76
N ILE A 253 4.50 -16.90 28.47
CA ILE A 253 5.71 -17.39 29.18
C ILE A 253 5.61 -17.12 30.68
N ASN A 254 5.18 -15.91 31.09
CA ASN A 254 5.00 -15.60 32.51
C ASN A 254 3.85 -16.39 33.14
N ALA A 255 2.72 -16.51 32.44
CA ALA A 255 1.58 -17.26 32.94
C ALA A 255 1.91 -18.74 33.17
N LEU A 256 2.71 -19.34 32.28
CA LEU A 256 3.21 -20.72 32.43
C LEU A 256 4.15 -20.87 33.63
N LYS A 257 5.06 -19.92 33.86
CA LYS A 257 5.93 -19.92 35.05
C LYS A 257 5.12 -19.82 36.34
N GLU A 258 4.08 -18.99 36.36
CA GLU A 258 3.16 -18.90 37.51
C GLU A 258 2.37 -20.18 37.72
N GLN A 259 1.89 -20.80 36.64
CA GLN A 259 1.18 -22.07 36.71
C GLN A 259 2.09 -23.18 37.26
N ASP A 260 3.34 -23.27 36.81
CA ASP A 260 4.34 -24.20 37.35
C ASP A 260 4.59 -23.99 38.84
N ALA A 261 4.70 -22.74 39.28
CA ALA A 261 4.85 -22.43 40.70
C ALA A 261 3.63 -22.91 41.53
N LYS A 262 2.41 -22.69 41.02
CA LYS A 262 1.17 -23.17 41.67
C LYS A 262 1.10 -24.70 41.70
N MET A 263 1.51 -25.39 40.63
CA MET A 263 1.55 -26.86 40.59
C MET A 263 2.52 -27.42 41.63
N LYS A 264 3.73 -26.85 41.75
CA LYS A 264 4.70 -27.22 42.78
C LYS A 264 4.18 -26.99 44.21
N GLU A 265 3.39 -25.94 44.40
CA GLU A 265 2.75 -25.68 45.70
C GLU A 265 1.65 -26.71 46.01
N GLN A 266 0.84 -27.06 45.02
CA GLN A 266 -0.18 -28.11 45.14
C GLN A 266 0.43 -29.48 45.43
N GLU A 267 1.52 -29.85 44.75
CA GLU A 267 2.24 -31.10 45.00
C GLU A 267 2.76 -31.17 46.44
N LYS A 268 3.33 -30.08 46.97
CA LYS A 268 3.73 -30.01 48.39
C LYS A 268 2.55 -30.21 49.33
N LYS A 269 1.38 -29.67 49.00
CA LYS A 269 0.15 -29.83 49.79
C LYS A 269 -0.33 -31.28 49.76
N ILE A 270 -0.34 -31.92 48.59
CA ILE A 270 -0.71 -33.34 48.41
C ILE A 270 0.23 -34.22 49.24
N ASN A 271 1.55 -34.08 49.09
CA ASN A 271 2.54 -34.84 49.84
C ASN A 271 2.39 -34.67 51.37
N ARG A 272 1.98 -33.47 51.82
CA ARG A 272 1.70 -33.22 53.24
C ARG A 272 0.43 -33.93 53.69
N LEU A 273 -0.63 -33.92 52.89
CA LEU A 273 -1.88 -34.60 53.18
C LEU A 273 -1.70 -36.11 53.22
N GLU A 274 -0.95 -36.68 52.28
CA GLU A 274 -0.61 -38.11 52.27
C GLU A 274 0.11 -38.53 53.55
N LYS A 275 1.09 -37.73 54.02
CA LYS A 275 1.77 -37.98 55.30
C LYS A 275 0.84 -37.91 56.51
N ILE A 276 -0.17 -37.05 56.49
CA ILE A 276 -1.15 -36.95 57.58
C ILE A 276 -2.10 -38.16 57.57
N LEU A 277 -2.55 -38.58 56.38
CA LEU A 277 -3.39 -39.76 56.21
C LEU A 277 -2.71 -41.05 56.69
N LEU A 278 -1.43 -41.25 56.35
CA LEU A 278 -0.65 -42.39 56.83
C LEU A 278 -0.62 -42.46 58.37
N LYS A 279 -0.34 -41.32 59.02
CA LYS A 279 -0.34 -41.23 60.49
C LYS A 279 -1.71 -41.46 61.11
N LEU A 280 -2.79 -41.03 60.46
CA LEU A 280 -4.14 -41.28 60.96
C LEU A 280 -4.47 -42.77 60.86
N ASN A 281 -4.16 -43.42 59.75
CA ASN A 281 -4.45 -44.83 59.54
C ASN A 281 -3.68 -45.74 60.52
N GLU A 282 -2.43 -45.38 60.85
CA GLU A 282 -1.66 -46.05 61.91
C GLU A 282 -2.32 -45.95 63.30
N ASN A 283 -3.06 -44.87 63.59
CA ASN A 283 -3.75 -44.70 64.88
C ASN A 283 -5.13 -45.37 64.96
N TYR A 284 -5.65 -45.95 63.86
CA TYR A 284 -6.94 -46.65 63.83
C TYR A 284 -6.80 -48.19 63.82
N GLU A 285 -5.58 -48.72 63.67
CA GLU A 285 -5.29 -50.17 63.75
C GLU A 285 -4.83 -50.63 65.15
N ASP A 286 -4.77 -49.73 66.13
CA ASP A 286 -4.60 -50.00 67.57
C ASP A 286 -5.93 -49.86 68.33
#